data_AF-A0A4Y7U699-F1
#
_entry.id   AF-A0A4Y7U699-F1
#
_cell.length_a   1.000
_cell.length_b   1.000
_cell.length_c   1.000
_cell.angle_alpha   90.00
_cell.angle_beta   90.00
_cell.angle_gamma   90.00
#
_symmetry.space_group_name_H-M   'P 1'
#
loop_
_entity.id
_entity.type
_entity.pdbx_description
1 polymer ?
#
loop_
_entity_poly.entity_id
_entity_poly.type
_entity_poly.pdbx_seq_one_letter_code
_entity_poly.pdbx_strand_id
1 'polypeptide(L)'
;KGRSMQMPFNGLSLLDYAINSTLVLSNVILKKQDKAGIFAFSKKVENRVFAEKRGSQMQKILETLYNIKTDFFESDYSRLYVDIKKNINQRSLIILYTNFETMDGLNRQLPYLKGIAKSHLLVVIFFSNTELNQIINKKTETIQEV
;
A
#
# COMPACT_ATOMS: atom_id res chain seq x y z
N LYS A 1 5.68 2.93 -1.73
CA LYS A 1 6.17 4.04 -2.58
C LYS A 1 7.12 3.59 -3.68
N GLY A 2 7.38 2.28 -3.84
CA GLY A 2 8.16 1.78 -4.98
C GLY A 2 7.51 2.06 -6.33
N ARG A 3 8.26 1.76 -7.40
CA ARG A 3 7.96 2.09 -8.80
C ARG A 3 6.52 1.77 -9.22
N SER A 4 5.99 0.63 -8.83
CA SER A 4 4.64 0.20 -9.22
C SER A 4 3.53 1.13 -8.72
N MET A 5 3.77 1.92 -7.68
CA MET A 5 2.80 2.87 -7.14
C MET A 5 2.74 4.20 -7.92
N GLN A 6 3.65 4.43 -8.87
CA GLN A 6 3.63 5.59 -9.79
C GLN A 6 2.57 5.44 -10.90
N MET A 7 2.07 4.23 -11.12
CA MET A 7 1.12 3.96 -12.21
C MET A 7 -0.09 4.91 -12.13
N PRO A 8 -0.48 5.53 -13.25
CA PRO A 8 -1.69 6.33 -13.30
C PRO A 8 -2.94 5.44 -13.22
N PHE A 9 -3.99 5.96 -12.60
CA PHE A 9 -5.31 5.35 -12.49
C PHE A 9 -6.33 6.48 -12.33
N ASN A 10 -7.34 6.58 -13.21
CA ASN A 10 -8.41 7.58 -13.08
C ASN A 10 -7.91 9.04 -12.82
N GLY A 11 -6.77 9.42 -13.40
CA GLY A 11 -6.19 10.77 -13.29
C GLY A 11 -5.27 11.03 -12.08
N LEU A 12 -5.04 10.04 -11.21
CA LEU A 12 -4.07 10.13 -10.10
C LEU A 12 -3.11 8.93 -10.11
N SER A 13 -2.02 8.98 -9.33
CA SER A 13 -1.19 7.79 -9.14
C SER A 13 -1.83 6.83 -8.13
N LEU A 14 -1.47 5.54 -8.18
CA LEU A 14 -1.89 4.58 -7.15
C LEU A 14 -1.46 5.01 -5.74
N LEU A 15 -0.31 5.67 -5.63
CA LEU A 15 0.16 6.23 -4.35
C LEU A 15 -0.81 7.29 -3.82
N ASP A 16 -1.33 8.17 -4.66
CA ASP A 16 -2.24 9.24 -4.24
C ASP A 16 -3.54 8.65 -3.66
N TYR A 17 -4.09 7.61 -4.31
CA TYR A 17 -5.25 6.90 -3.76
C TYR A 17 -4.94 6.22 -2.42
N ALA A 18 -3.76 5.59 -2.30
CA ALA A 18 -3.33 4.99 -1.05
C ALA A 18 -3.20 6.03 0.07
N ILE A 19 -2.64 7.22 -0.22
CA ILE A 19 -2.54 8.34 0.71
C ILE A 19 -3.93 8.80 1.15
N ASN A 20 -4.82 9.08 0.20
CA ASN A 20 -6.17 9.57 0.49
C ASN A 20 -6.96 8.57 1.35
N SER A 21 -6.93 7.29 0.97
CA SER A 21 -7.60 6.23 1.74
C SER A 21 -7.00 6.08 3.15
N THR A 22 -5.68 6.18 3.28
CA THR A 22 -4.99 6.07 4.59
C THR A 22 -5.36 7.24 5.51
N LEU A 23 -5.48 8.46 4.97
CA LEU A 23 -5.93 9.63 5.73
C LEU A 23 -7.35 9.43 6.29
N VAL A 24 -8.28 9.01 5.44
CA VAL A 24 -9.67 8.77 5.84
C VAL A 24 -9.74 7.68 6.91
N LEU A 25 -9.05 6.56 6.70
CA LEU A 25 -9.00 5.47 7.68
C LEU A 25 -8.38 5.90 9.00
N SER A 26 -7.24 6.60 8.97
CA SER A 26 -6.55 7.07 10.18
C SER A 26 -7.44 8.01 11.00
N ASN A 27 -8.16 8.91 10.34
CA ASN A 27 -9.11 9.80 11.00
C ASN A 27 -10.24 9.02 11.69
N VAL A 28 -10.80 8.01 11.02
CA VAL A 28 -11.84 7.15 11.63
C VAL A 28 -11.28 6.35 12.81
N ILE A 29 -10.11 5.72 12.67
CA ILE A 29 -9.45 4.93 13.72
C ILE A 29 -9.19 5.79 14.97
N LEU A 30 -8.60 6.97 14.78
CA LEU A 30 -8.30 7.90 15.88
C LEU A 30 -9.56 8.44 16.54
N LYS A 31 -10.61 8.77 15.77
CA LYS A 31 -11.91 9.17 16.32
C LYS A 31 -12.55 8.07 17.19
N LYS A 32 -12.31 6.81 16.84
CA LYS A 32 -12.73 5.64 17.62
C LYS A 32 -11.80 5.32 18.79
N GLN A 33 -10.85 6.20 19.12
CA GLN A 33 -9.91 6.09 20.24
C GLN A 33 -8.93 4.91 20.16
N ASP A 34 -8.74 4.37 18.95
CA ASP A 34 -7.73 3.34 18.67
C ASP A 34 -6.42 3.99 18.16
N LYS A 35 -5.32 3.23 18.17
CA LYS A 35 -4.00 3.70 17.73
C LYS A 35 -3.87 3.59 16.22
N ALA A 36 -3.49 4.68 15.58
CA ALA A 36 -3.16 4.69 14.15
C ALA A 36 -1.68 5.02 13.97
N GLY A 37 -0.99 4.24 13.14
CA GLY A 37 0.39 4.48 12.72
C GLY A 37 0.54 4.16 11.24
N ILE A 38 1.59 4.69 10.63
CA ILE A 38 1.86 4.50 9.20
C ILE A 38 3.35 4.30 8.95
N PHE A 39 3.67 3.75 7.79
CA PHE A 39 5.00 3.81 7.21
C PHE A 39 4.87 3.61 5.70
N ALA A 40 5.86 4.11 4.95
CA ALA A 40 6.02 3.77 3.54
C ALA A 40 7.19 2.82 3.36
N PHE A 41 7.21 2.11 2.23
CA PHE A 41 8.35 1.28 1.86
C PHE A 41 8.58 1.24 0.35
N SER A 42 9.82 0.99 -0.01
CA SER A 42 10.31 0.60 -1.33
C SER A 42 11.46 -0.39 -1.12
N LYS A 43 12.72 0.03 -1.24
CA LYS A 43 13.90 -0.79 -0.87
C LYS A 43 14.05 -1.00 0.64
N LYS A 44 13.43 -0.14 1.45
CA LYS A 44 13.43 -0.22 2.92
C LYS A 44 12.18 0.50 3.44
N VAL A 45 11.90 0.31 4.72
CA VAL A 45 10.83 1.06 5.40
C VAL A 45 11.33 2.47 5.74
N GLU A 46 10.49 3.46 5.45
CA GLU A 46 10.75 4.89 5.64
C GLU A 46 9.47 5.62 6.05
N ASN A 47 9.57 6.92 6.37
CA ASN A 47 8.42 7.78 6.64
C ASN A 47 7.47 7.19 7.71
N ARG A 48 8.05 6.67 8.79
CA ARG A 48 7.31 5.97 9.85
C ARG A 48 6.75 6.95 10.86
N VAL A 49 5.47 6.78 11.17
CA VAL A 49 4.80 7.34 12.33
C VAL A 49 4.33 6.17 13.19
N PHE A 50 4.87 6.04 14.40
CA PHE A 50 4.48 4.98 15.32
C PHE A 50 3.01 5.12 15.74
N ALA A 51 2.35 3.99 15.98
CA ALA A 51 0.93 3.97 16.29
C ALA A 51 0.64 4.57 17.68
N GLU A 52 -0.03 5.71 17.71
CA GLU A 52 -0.48 6.39 18.93
C GLU A 52 -1.93 6.83 18.77
N LYS A 53 -2.55 7.29 19.87
CA LYS A 53 -3.93 7.80 19.90
C LYS A 53 -4.03 9.25 20.41
N ARG A 54 -2.91 9.98 20.43
CA ARG A 54 -2.84 11.36 20.94
C ARG A 54 -3.47 12.34 19.95
N GLY A 55 -3.93 13.50 20.41
CA GLY A 55 -4.62 14.49 19.57
C GLY A 55 -3.81 14.97 18.36
N SER A 56 -2.49 15.08 18.48
CA SER A 56 -1.60 15.49 17.37
C SER A 56 -1.25 14.36 16.38
N GLN A 57 -1.72 13.14 16.62
CA GLN A 57 -1.35 11.98 15.80
C GLN A 57 -1.82 12.14 14.36
N MET A 58 -3.04 12.64 14.16
CA MET A 58 -3.59 12.82 12.82
C MET A 58 -2.75 13.81 12.00
N GLN A 59 -2.29 14.89 12.64
CA GLN A 59 -1.44 15.89 11.99
C GLN A 59 -0.09 15.30 11.57
N LYS A 60 0.56 14.51 12.45
CA LYS A 60 1.83 13.83 12.11
C LYS A 60 1.67 12.87 10.94
N ILE A 61 0.58 12.10 10.92
CA ILE A 61 0.26 11.19 9.80
C ILE A 61 0.09 12.00 8.52
N LEU A 62 -0.68 13.09 8.57
CA LEU A 62 -0.96 13.95 7.43
C LEU A 62 0.31 14.56 6.84
N GLU A 63 1.14 15.20 7.66
CA GLU A 63 2.41 15.81 7.24
C GLU A 63 3.37 14.76 6.67
N THR A 64 3.40 13.56 7.28
CA THR A 64 4.24 12.48 6.77
C THR A 64 3.76 11.99 5.42
N LEU A 65 2.44 11.76 5.24
CA LEU A 65 1.88 11.24 3.99
C LEU A 65 2.06 12.19 2.81
N TYR A 66 1.83 13.49 2.99
CA TYR A 66 1.99 14.48 1.92
C TYR A 66 3.44 14.64 1.46
N ASN A 67 4.42 14.29 2.30
CA ASN A 67 5.83 14.30 1.94
C ASN A 67 6.30 13.01 1.25
N ILE A 68 5.44 12.00 1.12
CA ILE A 68 5.80 10.76 0.42
C ILE A 68 5.69 10.98 -1.08
N LYS A 69 6.80 10.77 -1.76
CA LYS A 69 6.86 10.63 -3.20
C LYS A 69 7.23 9.20 -3.55
N THR A 70 6.77 8.76 -4.70
CA THR A 70 7.24 7.52 -5.32
C THR A 70 8.75 7.61 -5.60
N ASP A 71 9.39 6.45 -5.59
CA ASP A 71 10.74 6.28 -6.11
C ASP A 71 10.75 5.26 -7.25
N PHE A 72 11.88 5.18 -7.95
CA PHE A 72 12.04 4.29 -9.10
C PHE A 72 12.47 2.88 -8.71
N PHE A 73 12.37 2.50 -7.43
CA PHE A 73 12.84 1.20 -6.96
C PHE A 73 11.72 0.17 -6.84
N GLU A 74 12.09 -1.08 -7.05
CA GLU A 74 11.23 -2.21 -6.70
C GLU A 74 11.04 -2.32 -5.18
N SER A 75 9.83 -2.74 -4.80
CA SER A 75 9.46 -2.92 -3.40
C SER A 75 10.08 -4.22 -2.84
N ASP A 76 10.89 -4.10 -1.79
CA ASP A 76 11.56 -5.23 -1.13
C ASP A 76 10.70 -5.76 0.04
N TYR A 77 9.91 -6.78 -0.24
CA TYR A 77 9.01 -7.40 0.76
C TYR A 77 9.76 -8.23 1.80
N SER A 78 10.97 -8.70 1.49
CA SER A 78 11.79 -9.43 2.44
C SER A 78 12.22 -8.52 3.58
N ARG A 79 12.68 -7.30 3.26
CA ARG A 79 13.04 -6.26 4.22
C ARG A 79 11.83 -5.72 4.95
N LEU A 80 10.70 -5.53 4.25
CA LEU A 80 9.43 -5.16 4.87
C LEU A 80 9.05 -6.16 5.97
N TYR A 81 9.11 -7.46 5.67
CA TYR A 81 8.77 -8.51 6.64
C TYR A 81 9.70 -8.47 7.86
N VAL A 82 11.01 -8.38 7.66
CA VAL A 82 11.99 -8.27 8.76
C VAL A 82 11.72 -7.03 9.62
N ASP A 83 11.44 -5.89 8.99
CA ASP A 83 11.19 -4.64 9.70
C ASP A 83 9.88 -4.67 10.50
N ILE A 84 8.79 -5.20 9.93
CA ILE A 84 7.52 -5.40 10.64
C ILE A 84 7.73 -6.29 11.86
N LYS A 85 8.40 -7.45 11.67
CA LYS A 85 8.65 -8.41 12.76
C LYS A 85 9.47 -7.81 13.89
N LYS A 86 10.35 -6.84 13.60
CA LYS A 86 11.23 -6.19 14.59
C LYS A 86 10.53 -5.05 15.33
N ASN A 87 9.71 -4.27 14.64
CA ASN A 87 9.21 -2.98 15.15
C ASN A 87 7.72 -3.02 15.54
N ILE A 88 6.94 -3.95 15.02
CA ILE A 88 5.51 -4.10 15.31
C ILE A 88 5.32 -5.37 16.13
N ASN A 89 5.67 -5.30 17.42
CA ASN A 89 5.71 -6.50 18.27
C ASN A 89 4.35 -6.87 18.88
N GLN A 90 3.33 -6.02 18.67
CA GLN A 90 1.96 -6.26 19.13
C GLN A 90 1.08 -6.70 17.96
N ARG A 91 0.18 -7.65 18.22
CA ARG A 91 -0.83 -8.05 17.23
C ARG A 91 -1.59 -6.82 16.77
N SER A 92 -1.58 -6.61 15.46
CA SER A 92 -2.07 -5.39 14.82
C SER A 92 -2.84 -5.77 13.56
N LEU A 93 -3.77 -4.92 13.15
CA LEU A 93 -4.29 -4.93 11.78
C LEU A 93 -3.32 -4.13 10.91
N ILE A 94 -2.78 -4.76 9.87
CA ILE A 94 -1.92 -4.13 8.88
C ILE A 94 -2.70 -4.04 7.58
N ILE A 95 -2.91 -2.81 7.11
CA ILE A 95 -3.49 -2.53 5.79
C ILE A 95 -2.33 -2.15 4.87
N LEU A 96 -2.05 -3.03 3.89
CA LEU A 96 -0.92 -2.90 2.99
C LEU A 96 -1.41 -2.53 1.59
N TYR A 97 -1.25 -1.26 1.23
CA TYR A 97 -1.43 -0.79 -0.15
C TYR A 97 -0.19 -1.14 -0.96
N THR A 98 -0.38 -1.93 -2.00
CA THR A 98 0.70 -2.27 -2.92
C THR A 98 0.17 -2.68 -4.28
N ASN A 99 1.06 -2.75 -5.27
CA ASN A 99 0.70 -3.25 -6.59
C ASN A 99 1.79 -4.17 -7.16
N PHE A 100 1.37 -5.16 -7.95
CA PHE A 100 2.22 -6.11 -8.64
C PHE A 100 1.94 -6.04 -10.14
N GLU A 101 2.98 -6.05 -10.97
CA GLU A 101 2.83 -6.04 -12.43
C GLU A 101 2.29 -7.37 -12.98
N THR A 102 2.60 -8.48 -12.30
CA THR A 102 2.19 -9.84 -12.72
C THR A 102 1.83 -10.72 -11.54
N MET A 103 1.04 -11.77 -11.80
CA MET A 103 0.72 -12.81 -10.80
C MET A 103 1.97 -13.54 -10.31
N ASP A 104 2.96 -13.76 -11.16
CA ASP A 104 4.25 -14.33 -10.74
C ASP A 104 5.02 -13.38 -9.81
N GLY A 105 4.93 -12.07 -10.07
CA GLY A 105 5.42 -11.03 -9.18
C GLY A 105 4.83 -11.16 -7.78
N LEU A 106 3.51 -11.27 -7.67
CA LEU A 106 2.80 -11.53 -6.41
C LEU A 106 3.23 -12.85 -5.77
N ASN A 107 3.25 -13.95 -6.54
CA ASN A 107 3.56 -15.29 -6.04
C ASN A 107 4.95 -15.37 -5.41
N ARG A 108 5.93 -14.65 -5.95
CA ARG A 108 7.27 -14.54 -5.34
C ARG A 108 7.26 -13.86 -3.97
N GLN A 109 6.33 -12.92 -3.74
CA GLN A 109 6.25 -12.18 -2.47
C GLN A 109 5.29 -12.81 -1.46
N LEU A 110 4.44 -13.75 -1.88
CA LEU A 110 3.50 -14.47 -1.01
C LEU A 110 4.13 -15.05 0.26
N PRO A 111 5.34 -15.65 0.25
CA PRO A 111 5.96 -16.16 1.48
C PRO A 111 6.14 -15.08 2.56
N TYR A 112 6.52 -13.86 2.17
CA TYR A 112 6.70 -12.73 3.10
C TYR A 112 5.36 -12.21 3.61
N LEU A 113 4.36 -12.08 2.73
CA LEU A 113 3.00 -11.66 3.12
C LEU A 113 2.37 -12.67 4.09
N LYS A 114 2.51 -13.97 3.80
CA LYS A 114 2.10 -15.05 4.71
C LYS A 114 2.87 -15.00 6.03
N GLY A 115 4.16 -14.66 6.00
CA GLY A 115 4.98 -14.45 7.19
C GLY A 115 4.42 -13.35 8.10
N ILE A 116 4.06 -12.20 7.53
CA ILE A 116 3.40 -11.09 8.26
C ILE A 116 2.05 -11.56 8.82
N ALA A 117 1.25 -12.26 8.01
CA ALA A 117 -0.09 -12.73 8.36
C ALA A 117 -0.11 -13.73 9.53
N LYS A 118 1.02 -14.39 9.85
CA LYS A 118 1.13 -15.27 11.02
C LYS A 118 1.08 -14.50 12.35
N SER A 119 1.51 -13.24 12.37
CA SER A 119 1.61 -12.43 13.59
C SER A 119 0.61 -11.26 13.62
N HIS A 120 0.16 -10.81 12.45
CA HIS A 120 -0.73 -9.66 12.29
C HIS A 120 -1.89 -10.04 11.37
N LEU A 121 -3.07 -9.44 11.60
CA LEU A 121 -4.13 -9.52 10.60
C LEU A 121 -3.69 -8.64 9.42
N LEU A 122 -3.45 -9.25 8.25
CA LEU A 122 -2.97 -8.55 7.07
C LEU A 122 -4.07 -8.43 6.02
N VAL A 123 -4.40 -7.20 5.64
CA VAL A 123 -5.27 -6.89 4.51
C VAL A 123 -4.41 -6.26 3.43
N VAL A 124 -4.30 -6.93 2.28
CA VAL A 124 -3.54 -6.43 1.14
C VAL A 124 -4.52 -5.80 0.14
N ILE A 125 -4.29 -4.55 -0.20
CA ILE A 125 -5.12 -3.77 -1.12
C ILE A 125 -4.35 -3.58 -2.42
N PHE A 126 -4.90 -4.15 -3.48
CA PHE A 126 -4.44 -3.98 -4.86
C PHE A 126 -5.32 -2.97 -5.59
N PHE A 127 -4.74 -2.29 -6.57
CA PHE A 127 -5.48 -1.47 -7.50
C PHE A 127 -5.74 -2.30 -8.75
N SER A 128 -7.01 -2.63 -9.01
CA SER A 128 -7.38 -3.36 -10.21
C SER A 128 -7.27 -2.44 -11.42
N ASN A 129 -6.58 -2.89 -12.46
CA ASN A 129 -6.38 -2.12 -13.68
C ASN A 129 -7.66 -2.19 -14.54
N THR A 130 -8.63 -1.32 -14.24
CA THR A 130 -9.94 -1.33 -14.91
C THR A 130 -9.87 -0.91 -16.37
N GLU A 131 -8.88 -0.11 -16.76
CA GLU A 131 -8.72 0.38 -18.14
C GLU A 131 -8.34 -0.75 -19.10
N LEU A 132 -7.46 -1.65 -18.68
CA LEU A 132 -7.02 -2.79 -19.50
C LEU A 132 -8.15 -3.82 -19.68
N ASN A 133 -8.98 -4.01 -18.65
CA ASN A 133 -10.20 -4.80 -18.75
C ASN A 133 -11.23 -4.17 -19.70
N GLN A 134 -11.30 -2.84 -19.81
CA GLN A 134 -12.18 -2.17 -20.78
C GLN A 134 -11.71 -2.34 -22.21
N ILE A 135 -10.39 -2.36 -22.46
CA ILE A 135 -9.81 -2.61 -23.79
C ILE A 135 -10.00 -4.08 -24.19
N ILE A 136 -9.73 -5.03 -23.29
CA ILE A 136 -9.93 -6.47 -23.54
C ILE A 136 -11.42 -6.81 -23.73
N ASN A 137 -12.32 -6.16 -22.99
CA ASN A 137 -13.77 -6.37 -23.13
C ASN A 137 -14.41 -5.49 -24.23
N LYS A 138 -13.63 -4.67 -24.94
CA LYS A 138 -14.12 -4.01 -26.15
C LYS A 138 -14.19 -5.08 -27.23
N LYS A 139 -15.41 -5.48 -27.58
CA LYS A 139 -15.69 -6.43 -28.67
C LYS A 139 -14.94 -5.93 -29.92
N THR A 140 -13.99 -6.71 -30.43
CA THR A 140 -13.34 -6.44 -31.71
C THR A 140 -14.38 -6.61 -32.80
N GLU A 141 -14.79 -5.51 -33.44
CA GLU A 141 -15.78 -5.54 -34.51
C GLU A 141 -15.17 -5.77 -35.90
N THR A 142 -13.84 -5.74 -36.04
CA THR A 142 -13.18 -5.89 -37.35
C THR A 142 -11.83 -6.62 -37.28
N ILE A 143 -11.60 -7.49 -38.27
CA ILE A 143 -10.45 -8.41 -38.44
C ILE A 143 -9.11 -7.68 -38.70
N GLN A 144 -9.09 -6.35 -38.78
CA GLN A 144 -7.91 -5.57 -39.18
C GLN A 144 -6.96 -5.14 -38.06
N GLU A 145 -7.17 -5.59 -36.81
CA GLU A 145 -6.31 -5.25 -35.67
C GLU A 145 -5.77 -6.50 -34.97
N VAL A 146 -5.09 -7.37 -35.72
CA VAL A 146 -4.14 -8.35 -35.18
C VAL A 146 -2.73 -7.90 -35.52
#